data_AF-A0A9Q3KD10-F1
#
_entry.id   AF-A0A9Q3KD10-F1
#
_cell.length_a   1.000
_cell.length_b   1.000
_cell.length_c   1.000
_cell.angle_alpha   90.00
_cell.angle_beta   90.00
_cell.angle_gamma   90.00
#
_symmetry.space_group_name_H-M   'P 1'
#
loop_
_entity.id
_entity.type
_entity.pdbx_description
1 polymer ?
#
loop_
_entity_poly.entity_id
_entity_poly.type
_entity_poly.pdbx_seq_one_letter_code
_entity_poly.pdbx_strand_id
1 'polypeptide(L)'
;MVGQTATGHTFSLAFWYMEQENYNGYIWALQELKMLFQPPRIPKVIITDCEPALNMAIELVFPSSIHNYCTWHISKSLIQNCCKYFQEDYLKDYLTSWNLLVSSKSTEEYKNNLEKIKEKSKEYSGSWAYISNNLLPFKKKLVTAWASQHPHLGKQASSHVESAHSYMKSFINKSNRELSTVFQNFKTAIDIQLKHIHHTMGKERVCKLTDVSPPFKKLLGTISIKAIKIIEDQFQKLKHQPNLQPCSKTLTNGMGIPCSHEIEKLLNTKGYIGSEDFHPQWNLIYNPLEVGAILFLIFVIVVILKSCSMGH
;
A
#
# COMPACT_ATOMS: atom_id res chain seq x y z
N MET A 1 -8.24 10.38 -1.02
CA MET A 1 -8.08 8.93 -0.80
C MET A 1 -7.78 8.20 -2.10
N VAL A 2 -6.95 7.15 -2.07
CA VAL A 2 -6.48 6.46 -3.27
C VAL A 2 -6.66 4.93 -3.18
N GLY A 3 -6.98 4.31 -4.31
CA GLY A 3 -6.99 2.86 -4.49
C GLY A 3 -5.84 2.38 -5.37
N GLN A 4 -5.75 1.06 -5.58
CA GLN A 4 -4.78 0.45 -6.47
C GLN A 4 -5.44 -0.55 -7.44
N THR A 5 -5.01 -0.50 -8.69
CA THR A 5 -5.35 -1.44 -9.75
C THR A 5 -4.52 -2.74 -9.68
N ALA A 6 -4.98 -3.81 -10.33
CA ALA A 6 -4.21 -5.05 -10.50
C ALA A 6 -2.81 -4.79 -11.10
N THR A 7 -2.70 -3.85 -12.04
CA THR A 7 -1.44 -3.50 -12.72
C THR A 7 -0.52 -2.62 -11.86
N GLY A 8 -1.00 -2.21 -10.68
CA GLY A 8 -0.22 -1.48 -9.70
C GLY A 8 -0.38 0.03 -9.73
N HIS A 9 -1.06 0.59 -10.74
CA HIS A 9 -1.41 2.01 -10.81
C HIS A 9 -2.32 2.41 -9.65
N THR A 10 -2.11 3.62 -9.14
CA THR A 10 -3.01 4.26 -8.18
C THR A 10 -4.09 5.05 -8.92
N PHE A 11 -5.25 5.14 -8.29
CA PHE A 11 -6.35 5.97 -8.77
C PHE A 11 -7.02 6.65 -7.59
N SER A 12 -7.64 7.78 -7.86
CA SER A 12 -8.34 8.54 -6.82
C SER A 12 -9.74 7.98 -6.63
N LEU A 13 -10.08 7.72 -5.37
CA LEU A 13 -11.37 7.10 -5.03
C LEU A 13 -12.36 8.13 -4.47
N ALA A 14 -11.89 8.97 -3.56
CA ALA A 14 -12.72 9.99 -2.94
C ALA A 14 -11.88 11.18 -2.48
N PHE A 15 -12.55 12.32 -2.38
CA PHE A 15 -12.01 13.59 -1.95
C PHE A 15 -13.02 14.25 -1.02
N TRP A 16 -12.52 14.92 0.01
CA TRP A 16 -13.35 15.70 0.91
C TRP A 16 -12.77 17.08 1.02
N TYR A 17 -13.67 18.07 1.01
CA TYR A 17 -13.35 19.42 1.44
C TYR A 17 -13.87 19.54 2.87
N MET A 18 -12.95 19.63 3.83
CA MET A 18 -13.29 19.67 5.26
C MET A 18 -12.76 20.97 5.84
N GLU A 19 -13.57 21.61 6.66
CA GLU A 19 -13.17 22.82 7.39
C GLU A 19 -12.10 22.51 8.44
N GLN A 20 -12.22 21.35 9.11
CA GLN A 20 -11.30 20.91 10.13
C GLN A 20 -10.96 19.42 10.00
N GLU A 21 -9.67 19.12 10.09
CA GLU A 21 -9.10 17.78 10.15
C GLU A 21 -9.15 17.25 11.59
N ASN A 22 -10.37 17.00 12.08
CA ASN A 22 -10.62 16.50 13.43
C ASN A 22 -11.44 15.20 13.40
N TYR A 23 -11.62 14.59 14.57
CA TYR A 23 -12.31 13.32 14.73
C TYR A 23 -13.71 13.29 14.07
N ASN A 24 -14.51 14.33 14.28
CA ASN A 24 -15.87 14.40 13.72
C ASN A 24 -15.85 14.58 12.20
N GLY A 25 -14.92 15.40 11.68
CA GLY A 25 -14.72 15.57 10.24
C GLY A 25 -14.35 14.25 9.56
N TYR A 26 -13.46 13.48 10.17
CA TYR A 26 -13.07 12.16 9.65
C TYR A 26 -14.19 11.13 9.73
N ILE A 27 -14.98 11.10 10.80
CA ILE A 27 -16.16 10.22 10.87
C ILE A 27 -17.09 10.51 9.70
N TRP A 28 -17.46 11.78 9.50
CA TRP A 28 -18.34 12.16 8.41
C TRP A 28 -17.77 11.73 7.06
N ALA A 29 -16.52 12.06 6.76
CA ALA A 29 -15.87 11.69 5.50
C ALA A 29 -15.84 10.17 5.26
N LEU A 30 -15.53 9.39 6.30
CA LEU A 30 -15.49 7.94 6.23
C LEU A 30 -16.90 7.31 6.15
N GLN A 31 -17.93 7.94 6.71
CA GLN A 31 -19.32 7.49 6.57
C GLN A 31 -19.83 7.71 5.15
N GLU A 32 -19.58 8.87 4.56
CA GLU A 32 -19.88 9.14 3.15
C GLU A 32 -19.17 8.13 2.23
N LEU A 33 -17.90 7.84 2.56
CA LEU A 33 -17.16 6.80 1.86
C LEU A 33 -17.82 5.43 2.00
N LYS A 34 -18.25 5.08 3.21
CA LYS A 34 -18.84 3.77 3.51
C LYS A 34 -20.06 3.51 2.63
N MET A 35 -20.80 4.54 2.25
CA MET A 35 -21.95 4.42 1.34
C MET A 35 -21.57 3.96 -0.07
N LEU A 36 -20.32 4.17 -0.50
CA LEU A 36 -19.82 3.66 -1.79
C LEU A 36 -19.57 2.14 -1.76
N PHE A 37 -19.50 1.54 -0.56
CA PHE A 37 -19.23 0.12 -0.38
C PHE A 37 -20.51 -0.66 -0.04
N GLN A 38 -20.90 -1.58 -0.91
CA GLN A 38 -21.93 -2.58 -0.59
C GLN A 38 -21.27 -3.86 -0.07
N PRO A 39 -21.79 -4.53 0.98
CA PRO A 39 -21.30 -5.86 1.36
C PRO A 39 -21.34 -6.84 0.17
N PRO A 40 -20.32 -7.67 -0.06
CA PRO A 40 -19.12 -7.90 0.76
C PRO A 40 -17.90 -7.02 0.38
N ARG A 41 -18.10 -5.90 -0.32
CA ARG A 41 -17.05 -5.07 -0.95
C ARG A 41 -16.38 -4.05 -0.02
N ILE A 42 -16.49 -4.26 1.30
CA ILE A 42 -15.86 -3.38 2.29
C ILE A 42 -14.33 -3.60 2.23
N PRO A 43 -13.51 -2.54 2.31
CA PRO A 43 -12.05 -2.67 2.27
C PRO A 43 -11.54 -3.55 3.40
N LYS A 44 -10.76 -4.59 3.08
CA LYS A 44 -10.24 -5.50 4.10
C LYS A 44 -9.06 -4.92 4.88
N VAL A 45 -8.21 -4.13 4.22
CA VAL A 45 -7.08 -3.44 4.83
C VAL A 45 -7.15 -1.95 4.48
N ILE A 46 -6.96 -1.11 5.50
CA ILE A 46 -6.85 0.34 5.41
C ILE A 46 -5.44 0.74 5.86
N ILE A 47 -4.75 1.58 5.09
CA ILE A 47 -3.40 2.07 5.41
C ILE A 47 -3.42 3.59 5.54
N THR A 48 -2.99 4.14 6.69
CA THR A 48 -2.98 5.60 6.98
C THR A 48 -1.67 6.11 7.58
N ASP A 49 -1.57 7.41 7.83
CA ASP A 49 -0.39 8.13 8.33
C ASP A 49 -0.27 8.21 9.86
N CYS A 50 -0.88 7.31 10.62
CA CYS A 50 -0.81 7.26 12.10
C CYS A 50 -1.36 8.52 12.81
N GLU A 51 -2.16 9.33 12.12
CA GLU A 51 -2.85 10.47 12.74
C GLU A 51 -3.92 9.98 13.75
N PRO A 52 -3.88 10.39 15.03
CA PRO A 52 -4.74 9.85 16.08
C PRO A 52 -6.24 9.96 15.82
N ALA A 53 -6.74 11.11 15.35
CA ALA A 53 -8.18 11.32 15.17
C ALA A 53 -8.74 10.44 14.03
N LEU A 54 -7.98 10.29 12.95
CA LEU A 54 -8.30 9.42 11.82
C LEU A 54 -8.28 7.96 12.25
N ASN A 55 -7.30 7.55 13.05
CA ASN A 55 -7.21 6.19 13.57
C ASN A 55 -8.49 5.81 14.35
N MET A 56 -8.93 6.69 15.26
CA MET A 56 -10.16 6.47 16.01
C MET A 56 -11.40 6.44 15.10
N ALA A 57 -11.47 7.32 14.10
CA ALA A 57 -12.59 7.37 13.17
C ALA A 57 -12.69 6.11 12.30
N ILE A 58 -11.55 5.54 11.88
CA ILE A 58 -11.51 4.27 11.13
C ILE A 58 -12.00 3.11 11.99
N GLU A 59 -11.54 3.02 13.24
CA GLU A 59 -11.96 1.96 14.15
C GLU A 59 -13.48 2.00 14.41
N LEU A 60 -14.08 3.20 14.42
CA LEU A 60 -15.53 3.38 14.53
C LEU A 60 -16.28 3.01 13.23
N VAL A 61 -15.84 3.51 12.07
CA VAL A 61 -16.61 3.41 10.82
C VAL A 61 -16.37 2.09 10.09
N PHE A 62 -15.14 1.57 10.15
CA PHE A 62 -14.68 0.34 9.50
C PHE A 62 -14.12 -0.67 10.52
N PRO A 63 -14.91 -1.12 11.51
CA PRO A 63 -14.43 -1.98 12.60
C PRO A 63 -13.95 -3.36 12.12
N SER A 64 -14.43 -3.82 10.96
CA SER A 64 -14.02 -5.09 10.36
C SER A 64 -12.75 -5.00 9.51
N SER A 65 -12.24 -3.78 9.27
CA SER A 65 -11.07 -3.56 8.43
C SER A 65 -9.80 -3.61 9.26
N ILE A 66 -8.78 -4.28 8.75
CA ILE A 66 -7.45 -4.28 9.35
C ILE A 66 -6.80 -2.94 9.05
N HIS A 67 -6.28 -2.29 10.09
CA HIS A 67 -5.67 -0.97 9.98
C HIS A 67 -4.17 -1.04 10.16
N ASN A 68 -3.43 -0.69 9.11
CA ASN A 68 -1.98 -0.64 9.07
C ASN A 68 -1.48 0.80 8.87
N TYR A 69 -0.21 1.04 9.14
CA TYR A 69 0.41 2.36 8.92
C TYR A 69 1.27 2.41 7.67
N CYS A 70 1.24 3.56 7.01
CA CYS A 70 2.06 3.87 5.87
C CYS A 70 3.49 4.14 6.35
N THR A 71 4.41 3.22 6.07
CA THR A 71 5.80 3.32 6.52
C THR A 71 6.51 4.51 5.90
N TRP A 72 6.08 4.96 4.72
CA TRP A 72 6.61 6.18 4.10
C TRP A 72 6.28 7.44 4.93
N HIS A 73 5.03 7.61 5.36
CA HIS A 73 4.63 8.75 6.21
C HIS A 73 5.30 8.67 7.59
N ILE A 74 5.41 7.47 8.15
CA ILE A 74 6.14 7.27 9.40
C ILE A 74 7.63 7.65 9.24
N SER A 75 8.29 7.23 8.17
CA SER A 75 9.68 7.62 7.88
C SER A 75 9.81 9.13 7.70
N LYS A 76 8.85 9.79 7.05
CA LYS A 76 8.82 11.26 6.95
C LYS A 76 8.67 11.93 8.32
N SER A 77 7.77 11.41 9.15
CA SER A 77 7.58 11.89 10.53
C SER A 77 8.85 11.70 11.37
N LEU A 78 9.52 10.56 11.23
CA LEU A 78 10.80 10.28 11.87
C LEU A 78 11.87 11.30 11.45
N ILE A 79 12.00 11.58 10.15
CA ILE A 79 12.96 12.56 9.64
C ILE A 79 12.68 13.95 10.22
N GLN A 80 11.41 14.37 10.23
CA GLN A 80 11.00 15.69 10.70
C GLN A 80 11.21 15.89 12.20
N ASN A 81 10.91 14.88 13.02
CA ASN A 81 10.95 15.00 14.48
C ASN A 81 12.30 14.61 15.09
N CYS A 82 13.07 13.73 14.44
CA CYS A 82 14.25 13.12 15.05
C CYS A 82 15.53 13.43 14.29
N CYS A 83 15.47 13.52 12.97
CA CYS A 83 16.67 13.50 12.13
C CYS A 83 16.99 14.84 11.48
N LYS A 84 16.31 15.94 11.88
CA LYS A 84 16.48 17.28 11.29
C LYS A 84 17.93 17.78 11.31
N TYR A 85 18.70 17.35 12.32
CA TYR A 85 20.09 17.78 12.53
C TYR A 85 21.10 16.66 12.25
N PHE A 86 20.67 15.53 11.68
CA PHE A 86 21.58 14.45 11.34
C PHE A 86 22.44 14.86 10.16
N GLN A 87 23.72 14.51 10.20
CA GLN A 87 24.58 14.58 9.02
C GLN A 87 24.04 13.64 7.94
N GLU A 88 24.24 13.98 6.66
CA GLU A 88 23.61 13.27 5.53
C GLU A 88 23.97 11.77 5.48
N ASP A 89 25.25 11.44 5.66
CA ASP A 89 25.71 10.04 5.67
C ASP A 89 25.10 9.26 6.83
N TYR A 90 25.07 9.87 8.02
CA TYR A 90 24.45 9.28 9.20
C TYR A 90 22.95 9.11 9.03
N LEU A 91 22.25 10.09 8.47
CA LEU A 91 20.82 10.03 8.16
C LEU A 91 20.51 8.85 7.24
N LYS A 92 21.30 8.67 6.17
CA LYS A 92 21.11 7.58 5.21
C LYS A 92 21.29 6.21 5.87
N ASP A 93 22.34 6.06 6.68
CA ASP A 93 22.61 4.82 7.42
C ASP A 93 21.53 4.55 8.49
N TYR A 94 21.09 5.60 9.19
CA TYR A 94 20.01 5.53 10.18
C TYR A 94 18.68 5.08 9.55
N LEU A 95 18.29 5.72 8.43
CA LEU A 95 17.08 5.35 7.68
C LEU A 95 17.17 3.95 7.09
N THR A 96 18.37 3.50 6.72
CA THR A 96 18.59 2.11 6.28
C THR A 96 18.29 1.14 7.42
N SER A 97 18.79 1.40 8.64
CA SER A 97 18.47 0.59 9.82
C SER A 97 16.98 0.66 10.21
N TRP A 98 16.36 1.83 10.10
CA TRP A 98 14.91 1.98 10.30
C TRP A 98 14.10 1.15 9.30
N ASN A 99 14.43 1.22 8.01
CA ASN A 99 13.76 0.44 6.97
C ASN A 99 13.97 -1.07 7.17
N LEU A 100 15.14 -1.50 7.66
CA LEU A 100 15.40 -2.89 8.03
C LEU A 100 14.55 -3.34 9.23
N LEU A 101 14.38 -2.50 10.25
CA LEU A 101 13.49 -2.80 11.38
C LEU A 101 12.04 -2.97 10.93
N VAL A 102 11.54 -2.05 10.11
CA VAL A 102 10.15 -2.06 9.64
C VAL A 102 9.89 -3.23 8.68
N SER A 103 10.91 -3.61 7.89
CA SER A 103 10.81 -4.72 6.94
C SER A 103 11.11 -6.11 7.53
N SER A 104 11.42 -6.20 8.83
CA SER A 104 11.64 -7.47 9.53
C SER A 104 10.48 -8.43 9.32
N LYS A 105 10.80 -9.66 8.89
CA LYS A 105 9.82 -10.69 8.50
C LYS A 105 9.52 -11.67 9.63
N SER A 106 10.32 -11.65 10.69
CA SER A 106 10.15 -12.48 11.88
C SER A 106 10.33 -11.66 13.16
N THR A 107 9.82 -12.18 14.27
CA THR A 107 10.02 -11.58 15.59
C THR A 107 11.49 -11.49 15.96
N GLU A 108 12.30 -12.46 15.53
CA GLU A 108 13.73 -12.51 15.82
C GLU A 108 14.51 -11.45 15.03
N GLU A 109 14.25 -11.34 13.72
CA GLU A 109 14.79 -10.25 12.90
C GLU A 109 14.41 -8.88 13.46
N TYR A 110 13.17 -8.73 13.95
CA TYR A 110 12.72 -7.48 14.56
C TYR A 110 13.51 -7.14 15.82
N LYS A 111 13.71 -8.10 16.74
CA LYS A 111 14.49 -7.88 17.97
C LYS A 111 15.92 -7.45 17.64
N ASN A 112 16.58 -8.18 16.75
CA ASN A 112 17.96 -7.90 16.33
C ASN A 112 18.09 -6.51 15.67
N ASN A 113 17.14 -6.14 14.80
CA ASN A 113 17.14 -4.82 14.17
C ASN A 113 16.77 -3.70 15.15
N LEU A 114 15.96 -3.99 16.17
CA LEU A 114 15.59 -3.03 17.21
C LEU A 114 16.79 -2.69 18.10
N GLU A 115 17.63 -3.66 18.42
CA GLU A 115 18.87 -3.42 19.16
C GLU A 115 19.83 -2.53 18.37
N LYS A 116 20.00 -2.80 17.07
CA LYS A 116 20.84 -1.99 16.17
C LYS A 116 20.38 -0.54 16.12
N ILE A 117 19.08 -0.27 15.95
CA ILE A 117 18.60 1.11 15.90
C ILE A 117 18.67 1.79 17.27
N LYS A 118 18.48 1.04 18.36
CA LYS A 118 18.63 1.56 19.73
C LYS A 118 20.06 1.98 19.98
N GLU A 119 21.03 1.19 19.53
CA GLU A 119 22.45 1.52 19.62
C GLU A 119 22.80 2.78 18.83
N LYS A 120 22.37 2.87 17.56
CA LYS A 120 22.58 4.07 16.74
C LYS A 120 21.95 5.30 17.37
N SER A 121 20.75 5.16 17.94
CA SER A 121 20.03 6.27 18.57
C SER A 121 20.67 6.78 19.87
N LYS A 122 21.74 6.16 20.39
CA LYS A 122 22.48 6.69 21.56
C LYS A 122 23.14 8.03 21.26
N GLU A 123 23.58 8.23 20.01
CA GLU A 123 24.19 9.48 19.56
C GLU A 123 23.19 10.65 19.58
N TYR A 124 21.91 10.35 19.38
CA TYR A 124 20.80 11.31 19.37
C TYR A 124 19.66 10.79 20.24
N SER A 125 19.77 10.99 21.56
CA SER A 125 18.83 10.46 22.57
C SER A 125 17.36 10.78 22.30
N GLY A 126 17.06 11.95 21.72
CA GLY A 126 15.72 12.35 21.31
C GLY A 126 15.08 11.44 20.25
N SER A 127 15.91 10.81 19.39
CA SER A 127 15.43 9.89 18.35
C SER A 127 14.89 8.60 18.95
N TRP A 128 15.60 8.02 19.93
CA TRP A 128 15.11 6.82 20.61
C TRP A 128 13.83 7.09 21.37
N ALA A 129 13.76 8.21 22.10
CA ALA A 129 12.56 8.59 22.85
C ALA A 129 11.33 8.73 21.94
N TYR A 130 11.51 9.32 20.75
CA TYR A 130 10.42 9.42 19.79
C TYR A 130 9.98 8.04 19.27
N ILE A 131 10.93 7.19 18.85
CA ILE A 131 10.62 5.85 18.36
C ILE A 131 9.93 5.02 19.44
N SER A 132 10.46 5.00 20.66
CA SER A 132 9.95 4.20 21.77
C SER A 132 8.55 4.60 22.18
N ASN A 133 8.26 5.90 22.20
CA ASN A 133 7.00 6.42 22.73
C ASN A 133 5.91 6.49 21.65
N ASN A 134 6.28 6.76 20.39
CA ASN A 134 5.30 7.06 19.34
C ASN A 134 5.15 5.93 18.31
N LEU A 135 6.18 5.10 18.07
CA LEU A 135 6.17 4.13 16.96
C LEU A 135 6.12 2.67 17.45
N LEU A 136 6.91 2.31 18.46
CA LEU A 136 6.95 0.95 18.99
C LEU A 136 5.62 0.43 19.55
N PRO A 137 4.75 1.24 20.20
CA PRO A 137 3.44 0.79 20.65
C PRO A 137 2.59 0.23 19.49
N PHE A 138 2.81 0.74 18.28
CA PHE A 138 2.08 0.36 17.08
C PHE A 138 2.83 -0.62 16.17
N LYS A 139 3.88 -1.30 16.66
CA LYS A 139 4.69 -2.23 15.86
C LYS A 139 3.85 -3.25 15.06
N LYS A 140 2.71 -3.70 15.60
CA LYS A 140 1.80 -4.65 14.94
C LYS A 140 1.18 -4.10 13.65
N LYS A 141 0.90 -2.78 13.61
CA LYS A 141 0.35 -2.07 12.44
C LYS A 141 1.45 -1.63 11.45
N LEU A 142 2.73 -1.68 11.86
CA LEU A 142 3.86 -1.07 11.14
C LEU A 142 4.86 -2.05 10.57
N VAL A 143 5.20 -3.13 11.27
CA VAL A 143 6.31 -4.03 10.90
C VAL A 143 5.77 -5.22 10.10
N THR A 144 6.44 -5.56 9.00
CA THR A 144 6.06 -6.62 8.06
C THR A 144 5.69 -7.94 8.74
N ALA A 145 6.44 -8.37 9.75
CA ALA A 145 6.17 -9.61 10.50
C ALA A 145 4.72 -9.72 11.03
N TRP A 146 4.10 -8.59 11.38
CA TRP A 146 2.71 -8.54 11.86
C TRP A 146 1.75 -7.95 10.83
N ALA A 147 2.14 -6.86 10.16
CA ALA A 147 1.30 -6.16 9.19
C ALA A 147 0.98 -7.03 7.97
N SER A 148 1.88 -7.92 7.56
CA SER A 148 1.71 -8.85 6.44
C SER A 148 0.95 -10.12 6.80
N GLN A 149 0.30 -10.21 7.96
CA GLN A 149 -0.66 -11.28 8.26
C GLN A 149 -1.94 -11.16 7.42
N HIS A 150 -2.20 -9.97 6.86
CA HIS A 150 -3.31 -9.68 5.99
C HIS A 150 -2.80 -9.08 4.66
N PRO A 151 -3.49 -9.32 3.53
CA PRO A 151 -3.04 -8.89 2.22
C PRO A 151 -3.12 -7.38 2.07
N HIS A 152 -2.01 -6.68 2.32
CA HIS A 152 -1.87 -5.23 2.10
C HIS A 152 -1.28 -4.87 0.72
N LEU A 153 -1.05 -5.88 -0.13
CA LEU A 153 -0.69 -5.78 -1.56
C LEU A 153 0.50 -4.87 -1.87
N GLY A 154 1.45 -4.80 -0.94
CA GLY A 154 2.71 -4.07 -1.13
C GLY A 154 2.59 -2.56 -0.96
N LYS A 155 1.49 -2.10 -0.36
CA LYS A 155 1.20 -0.68 -0.21
C LYS A 155 1.65 -0.03 1.09
N GLN A 156 2.24 -0.82 1.97
CA GLN A 156 2.78 -0.35 3.24
C GLN A 156 3.89 0.70 3.05
N ALA A 157 4.66 0.67 1.94
CA ALA A 157 5.86 1.49 1.73
C ALA A 157 5.78 2.61 0.67
N SER A 158 4.60 3.03 0.21
CA SER A 158 4.55 3.74 -1.08
C SER A 158 4.38 5.26 -1.03
N SER A 159 5.30 5.97 -1.69
CA SER A 159 5.27 7.38 -2.12
C SER A 159 4.13 7.71 -3.11
N HIS A 160 3.36 6.71 -3.57
CA HIS A 160 2.34 6.87 -4.63
C HIS A 160 1.15 7.75 -4.26
N VAL A 161 1.00 8.03 -2.98
CA VAL A 161 -0.05 8.90 -2.47
C VAL A 161 0.28 10.34 -2.76
N GLU A 162 1.53 10.77 -2.52
CA GLU A 162 1.95 12.13 -2.84
C GLU A 162 1.89 12.38 -4.35
N SER A 163 2.23 11.38 -5.18
CA SER A 163 2.08 11.50 -6.63
C SER A 163 0.60 11.64 -7.04
N ALA A 164 -0.31 10.87 -6.43
CA ALA A 164 -1.73 10.99 -6.71
C ALA A 164 -2.30 12.35 -6.27
N HIS A 165 -1.82 12.86 -5.14
CA HIS A 165 -2.19 14.18 -4.66
C HIS A 165 -1.62 15.30 -5.52
N SER A 166 -0.35 15.22 -5.91
CA SER A 166 0.29 16.15 -6.83
C SER A 166 -0.41 16.16 -8.18
N TYR A 167 -0.78 14.98 -8.70
CA TYR A 167 -1.61 14.84 -9.89
C TYR A 167 -2.92 15.59 -9.73
N MET A 168 -3.69 15.36 -8.65
CA MET A 168 -4.97 16.07 -8.48
C MET A 168 -4.79 17.58 -8.29
N LYS A 169 -3.73 18.00 -7.61
CA LYS A 169 -3.38 19.42 -7.45
C LYS A 169 -3.04 20.09 -8.78
N SER A 170 -2.48 19.39 -9.76
CA SER A 170 -2.15 20.00 -11.06
C SER A 170 -3.40 20.42 -11.84
N PHE A 171 -4.58 19.85 -11.53
CA PHE A 171 -5.87 20.26 -12.10
C PHE A 171 -6.52 21.43 -11.33
N ILE A 172 -5.92 21.86 -10.22
CA ILE A 172 -6.35 23.02 -9.44
C ILE A 172 -5.41 24.19 -9.79
N ASN A 173 -5.90 25.16 -10.56
CA ASN A 173 -5.13 26.35 -10.86
C ASN A 173 -5.27 27.39 -9.73
N LYS A 174 -4.24 28.22 -9.53
CA LYS A 174 -4.22 29.27 -8.47
C LYS A 174 -5.35 30.30 -8.58
N SER A 175 -5.96 30.43 -9.75
CA SER A 175 -7.06 31.35 -10.06
C SER A 175 -8.46 30.73 -10.04
N ASN A 176 -8.59 29.45 -9.70
CA ASN A 176 -9.88 28.75 -9.65
C ASN A 176 -10.68 29.15 -8.40
N ARG A 177 -11.35 30.31 -8.45
CA ARG A 177 -12.13 30.84 -7.32
C ARG A 177 -13.50 30.18 -7.14
N GLU A 178 -13.99 29.45 -8.14
CA GLU A 178 -15.32 28.84 -8.11
C GLU A 178 -15.25 27.31 -7.94
N LEU A 179 -15.99 26.80 -6.95
CA LEU A 179 -16.05 25.37 -6.62
C LEU A 179 -16.55 24.51 -7.79
N SER A 180 -17.45 25.05 -8.62
CA SER A 180 -17.97 24.39 -9.81
C SER A 180 -16.85 24.05 -10.81
N THR A 181 -15.90 24.97 -11.01
CA THR A 181 -14.75 24.80 -11.91
C THR A 181 -13.79 23.75 -11.35
N VAL A 182 -13.54 23.77 -10.03
CA VAL A 182 -12.72 22.74 -9.37
C VAL A 182 -13.35 21.36 -9.54
N PHE A 183 -14.67 21.24 -9.39
CA PHE A 183 -15.39 20.00 -9.55
C PHE A 183 -15.30 19.44 -10.99
N GLN A 184 -15.48 20.29 -12.00
CA GLN A 184 -15.33 19.88 -13.42
C GLN A 184 -13.91 19.43 -13.74
N ASN A 185 -12.91 20.10 -13.18
CA ASN A 185 -11.50 19.72 -13.34
C ASN A 185 -11.22 18.36 -12.69
N PHE A 186 -11.77 18.10 -11.51
CA PHE A 186 -11.67 16.78 -10.86
C PHE A 186 -12.36 15.69 -11.66
N LYS A 187 -13.56 15.95 -12.18
CA LYS A 187 -14.25 14.99 -13.07
C LYS A 187 -13.36 14.63 -14.27
N THR A 188 -12.78 15.64 -14.92
CA THR A 188 -11.86 15.44 -16.05
C THR A 188 -10.64 14.62 -15.66
N ALA A 189 -10.02 14.91 -14.51
CA ALA A 189 -8.88 14.17 -13.99
C ALA A 189 -9.23 12.69 -13.72
N ILE A 190 -10.39 12.43 -13.12
CA ILE A 190 -10.90 11.08 -12.87
C ILE A 190 -11.15 10.35 -14.19
N ASP A 191 -11.77 10.99 -15.18
CA ASP A 191 -12.03 10.40 -16.50
C ASP A 191 -10.71 10.01 -17.21
N ILE A 192 -9.68 10.85 -17.10
CA ILE A 192 -8.33 10.55 -17.62
C ILE A 192 -7.72 9.35 -16.89
N GLN A 193 -7.80 9.31 -15.55
CA GLN A 193 -7.31 8.18 -14.77
C GLN A 193 -8.03 6.87 -15.17
N LEU A 194 -9.36 6.89 -15.28
CA LEU A 194 -10.16 5.72 -15.67
C LEU A 194 -9.79 5.22 -17.07
N LYS A 195 -9.68 6.13 -18.05
CA LYS A 195 -9.23 5.78 -19.41
C LYS A 195 -7.85 5.14 -19.41
N HIS A 196 -6.91 5.70 -18.66
CA HIS A 196 -5.56 5.15 -18.54
C HIS A 196 -5.57 3.74 -17.92
N ILE A 197 -6.33 3.53 -16.85
CA ILE A 197 -6.47 2.23 -16.19
C ILE A 197 -7.06 1.19 -17.15
N HIS A 198 -8.15 1.52 -17.84
CA HIS A 198 -8.78 0.63 -18.81
C HIS A 198 -7.83 0.29 -19.96
N HIS A 199 -7.11 1.29 -20.48
CA HIS A 199 -6.11 1.08 -21.51
C HIS A 199 -4.98 0.15 -21.05
N THR A 200 -4.41 0.38 -19.86
CA THR A 200 -3.34 -0.47 -19.33
C THR A 200 -3.82 -1.89 -19.07
N MET A 201 -5.01 -2.07 -18.46
CA MET A 201 -5.57 -3.40 -18.23
C MET A 201 -5.85 -4.13 -19.54
N GLY A 202 -6.42 -3.45 -20.54
CA GLY A 202 -6.65 -4.00 -21.87
C GLY A 202 -5.35 -4.41 -22.57
N LYS A 203 -4.31 -3.58 -22.45
CA LYS A 203 -2.97 -3.88 -22.96
C LYS A 203 -2.39 -5.13 -22.30
N GLU A 204 -2.42 -5.23 -20.97
CA GLU A 204 -1.88 -6.41 -20.25
C GLU A 204 -2.63 -7.71 -20.58
N ARG A 205 -3.95 -7.65 -20.86
CA ARG A 205 -4.74 -8.82 -21.29
C ARG A 205 -4.28 -9.41 -22.63
N VAL A 206 -3.74 -8.59 -23.53
CA VAL A 206 -3.28 -8.99 -24.87
C VAL A 206 -1.76 -9.17 -24.94
N CYS A 207 -1.02 -8.60 -23.98
CA CYS A 207 0.43 -8.68 -23.93
C CYS A 207 0.94 -10.12 -23.81
N LYS A 208 1.85 -10.49 -24.73
CA LYS A 208 2.63 -11.72 -24.67
C LYS A 208 4.03 -11.38 -24.17
N LEU A 209 4.28 -11.52 -22.86
CA LEU A 209 5.65 -11.49 -22.36
C LEU A 209 6.39 -12.71 -22.94
N THR A 210 7.53 -12.49 -23.57
CA THR A 210 8.33 -13.55 -24.22
C THR A 210 9.17 -14.32 -23.20
N ASP A 211 9.67 -13.62 -22.19
CA ASP A 211 10.65 -14.14 -21.22
C ASP A 211 9.98 -14.54 -19.90
N VAL A 212 9.01 -15.46 -19.99
CA VAL A 212 8.30 -16.00 -18.82
C VAL A 212 8.53 -17.51 -18.72
N SER A 213 8.79 -17.98 -17.51
CA SER A 213 9.08 -19.39 -17.27
C SER A 213 7.87 -20.26 -17.64
N PRO A 214 8.09 -21.49 -18.15
CA PRO A 214 7.00 -22.36 -18.62
C PRO A 214 5.80 -22.51 -17.67
N PRO A 215 5.98 -22.61 -16.32
CA PRO A 215 4.85 -22.75 -15.39
C PRO A 215 3.87 -21.57 -15.42
N PHE A 216 4.31 -20.37 -15.78
CA PHE A 216 3.52 -19.14 -15.66
C PHE A 216 3.02 -18.62 -17.00
N LYS A 217 3.38 -19.25 -18.13
CA LYS A 217 2.92 -18.84 -19.47
C LYS A 217 1.39 -18.84 -19.59
N LYS A 218 0.72 -19.78 -18.92
CA LYS A 218 -0.75 -19.87 -18.91
C LYS A 218 -1.43 -18.76 -18.10
N LEU A 219 -0.67 -18.05 -17.25
CA LEU A 219 -1.18 -16.93 -16.45
C LEU A 219 -1.13 -15.60 -17.22
N LEU A 220 -0.47 -15.56 -18.38
CA LEU A 220 -0.43 -14.36 -19.20
C LEU A 220 -1.83 -14.02 -19.72
N GLY A 221 -2.20 -12.75 -19.60
CA GLY A 221 -3.52 -12.25 -19.96
C GLY A 221 -4.61 -12.49 -18.90
N THR A 222 -4.37 -13.37 -17.92
CA THR A 222 -5.29 -13.61 -16.79
C THR A 222 -4.80 -12.97 -15.49
N ILE A 223 -3.49 -12.96 -15.24
CA ILE A 223 -2.88 -12.31 -14.08
C ILE A 223 -2.06 -11.10 -14.54
N SER A 224 -2.08 -10.04 -13.73
CA SER A 224 -1.34 -8.80 -14.00
C SER A 224 0.15 -9.05 -14.18
N ILE A 225 0.78 -8.32 -15.10
CA ILE A 225 2.22 -8.39 -15.36
C ILE A 225 3.02 -8.11 -14.08
N LYS A 226 2.51 -7.21 -13.23
CA LYS A 226 3.14 -6.91 -11.94
C LYS A 226 3.26 -8.15 -11.05
N ALA A 227 2.19 -8.92 -10.91
CA ALA A 227 2.22 -10.15 -10.12
C ALA A 227 3.10 -11.23 -10.78
N ILE A 228 3.08 -11.33 -12.11
CA ILE A 228 3.95 -12.25 -12.87
C ILE A 228 5.44 -11.95 -12.62
N LYS A 229 5.85 -10.68 -12.67
CA LYS A 229 7.25 -10.32 -12.38
C LYS A 229 7.68 -10.73 -10.96
N ILE A 230 6.79 -10.53 -9.98
CA ILE A 230 7.09 -10.88 -8.59
C ILE A 230 7.22 -12.40 -8.42
N ILE A 231 6.33 -13.20 -9.02
CA ILE A 231 6.41 -14.66 -8.92
C ILE A 231 7.63 -15.20 -9.69
N GLU A 232 8.02 -14.57 -10.80
CA GLU A 232 9.27 -14.94 -11.51
C GLU A 232 10.49 -14.71 -10.65
N ASP A 233 10.59 -13.57 -9.97
CA ASP A 233 11.70 -13.31 -9.04
C ASP A 233 11.77 -14.38 -7.93
N GLN A 234 10.62 -14.88 -7.45
CA GLN A 234 10.58 -15.96 -6.46
C GLN A 234 10.97 -17.31 -7.05
N PHE A 235 10.55 -17.59 -8.29
CA PHE A 235 10.91 -18.81 -8.99
C PHE A 235 12.41 -18.87 -9.31
N GLN A 236 13.01 -17.73 -9.68
CA GLN A 236 14.45 -17.65 -9.85
C GLN A 236 15.20 -17.86 -8.53
N LYS A 237 14.70 -17.34 -7.40
CA LYS A 237 15.29 -17.63 -6.08
C LYS A 237 15.26 -19.12 -5.77
N LEU A 238 14.15 -19.79 -6.04
CA LEU A 238 14.02 -21.24 -5.85
C LEU A 238 15.08 -22.02 -6.66
N LYS A 239 15.34 -21.61 -7.91
CA LYS A 239 16.34 -22.27 -8.77
C LYS A 239 17.78 -22.05 -8.32
N HIS A 240 18.10 -20.85 -7.83
CA HIS A 240 19.49 -20.45 -7.56
C HIS A 240 19.89 -20.56 -6.08
N GLN A 241 18.95 -20.76 -5.16
CA GLN A 241 19.22 -20.86 -3.71
C GLN A 241 18.76 -22.22 -3.18
N PRO A 242 19.65 -23.23 -3.11
CA PRO A 242 19.28 -24.58 -2.66
C PRO A 242 18.93 -24.64 -1.15
N ASN A 243 19.43 -23.69 -0.36
CA ASN A 243 19.10 -23.56 1.06
C ASN A 243 18.24 -22.31 1.29
N LEU A 244 16.93 -22.43 1.06
CA LEU A 244 15.99 -21.38 1.38
C LEU A 244 15.87 -21.23 2.91
N GLN A 245 15.99 -19.99 3.39
CA GLN A 245 15.63 -19.66 4.77
C GLN A 245 14.16 -20.03 5.05
N PRO A 246 13.78 -20.36 6.29
CA PRO A 246 12.41 -20.72 6.63
C PRO A 246 11.38 -19.72 6.08
N CYS A 247 10.29 -20.25 5.52
CA CYS A 247 9.27 -19.42 4.91
C CYS A 247 8.60 -18.50 5.93
N SER A 248 8.85 -17.19 5.83
CA SER A 248 8.16 -16.18 6.63
C SER A 248 6.67 -16.01 6.29
N LYS A 249 6.20 -16.57 5.16
CA LYS A 249 4.85 -16.37 4.58
C LYS A 249 4.44 -14.91 4.30
N THR A 250 5.31 -13.94 4.59
CA THR A 250 5.04 -12.50 4.46
C THR A 250 4.67 -12.11 3.03
N LEU A 251 5.30 -12.70 2.01
CA LEU A 251 4.94 -12.42 0.61
C LEU A 251 3.57 -13.02 0.26
N THR A 252 3.36 -14.30 0.55
CA THR A 252 2.08 -14.97 0.25
C THR A 252 0.92 -14.27 0.95
N ASN A 253 1.08 -13.96 2.23
CA ASN A 253 0.02 -13.33 3.01
C ASN A 253 -0.13 -11.83 2.70
N GLY A 254 0.99 -11.10 2.61
CA GLY A 254 1.00 -9.65 2.43
C GLY A 254 0.72 -9.21 1.00
N MET A 255 1.30 -9.89 0.00
CA MET A 255 1.05 -9.60 -1.42
C MET A 255 -0.08 -10.44 -2.00
N GLY A 256 -0.39 -11.61 -1.42
CA GLY A 256 -1.30 -12.54 -2.09
C GLY A 256 -0.67 -13.20 -3.33
N ILE A 257 0.66 -13.34 -3.35
CA ILE A 257 1.42 -13.93 -4.45
C ILE A 257 2.26 -15.07 -3.88
N PRO A 258 2.24 -16.28 -4.49
CA PRO A 258 3.05 -17.40 -4.03
C PRO A 258 4.53 -17.05 -3.87
N CYS A 259 5.09 -17.32 -2.69
CA CYS A 259 6.54 -17.25 -2.47
C CYS A 259 7.25 -18.50 -3.01
N SER A 260 8.60 -18.48 -3.05
CA SER A 260 9.41 -19.62 -3.55
C SER A 260 8.99 -20.97 -2.97
N HIS A 261 8.72 -21.03 -1.66
CA HIS A 261 8.28 -22.24 -0.97
C HIS A 261 6.87 -22.71 -1.39
N GLU A 262 5.94 -21.77 -1.58
CA GLU A 262 4.58 -22.14 -2.01
C GLU A 262 4.59 -22.54 -3.49
N ILE A 263 5.44 -21.91 -4.32
CA ILE A 263 5.66 -22.31 -5.71
C ILE A 263 6.15 -23.75 -5.77
N GLU A 264 7.19 -24.09 -5.01
CA GLU A 264 7.71 -25.47 -4.94
C GLU A 264 6.62 -26.46 -4.52
N LYS A 265 5.89 -26.14 -3.45
CA LYS A 265 4.78 -26.96 -2.96
C LYS A 265 3.67 -27.14 -3.99
N LEU A 266 3.26 -26.08 -4.69
CA LEU A 266 2.21 -26.13 -5.70
C LEU A 266 2.65 -26.96 -6.91
N LEU A 267 3.89 -26.77 -7.38
CA LEU A 267 4.42 -27.55 -8.49
C LEU A 267 4.54 -29.04 -8.13
N ASN A 268 4.93 -29.37 -6.89
CA ASN A 268 5.06 -30.76 -6.45
C ASN A 268 3.70 -31.45 -6.21
N THR A 269 2.69 -30.72 -5.74
CA THR A 269 1.38 -31.29 -5.38
C THR A 269 0.38 -31.26 -6.54
N LYS A 270 0.30 -30.15 -7.26
CA LYS A 270 -0.70 -29.86 -8.29
C LYS A 270 -0.15 -29.97 -9.71
N GLY A 271 1.17 -29.84 -9.88
CA GLY A 271 1.85 -29.86 -11.18
C GLY A 271 1.71 -28.56 -11.99
N TYR A 272 0.92 -27.60 -11.52
CA TYR A 272 0.74 -26.29 -12.16
C TYR A 272 0.37 -25.22 -11.15
N ILE A 273 0.49 -23.96 -11.58
CA ILE A 273 0.04 -22.79 -10.83
C ILE A 273 -1.04 -22.10 -11.64
N GLY A 274 -2.21 -21.92 -11.04
CA GLY A 274 -3.39 -21.31 -11.64
C GLY A 274 -3.63 -19.89 -11.13
N SER A 275 -4.60 -19.20 -11.71
CA SER A 275 -4.98 -17.85 -11.29
C SER A 275 -5.58 -17.80 -9.88
N GLU A 276 -6.18 -18.89 -9.44
CA GLU A 276 -6.77 -19.11 -8.12
C GLU A 276 -5.74 -19.17 -6.99
N ASP A 277 -4.47 -19.43 -7.32
CA ASP A 277 -3.37 -19.45 -6.36
C ASP A 277 -2.87 -18.02 -6.02
N PHE A 278 -3.42 -17.00 -6.71
CA PHE A 278 -3.16 -15.59 -6.47
C PHE A 278 -4.35 -14.93 -5.78
N HIS A 279 -4.07 -13.86 -5.04
CA HIS A 279 -5.14 -13.02 -4.50
C HIS A 279 -5.96 -12.39 -5.65
N PRO A 280 -7.31 -12.35 -5.54
CA PRO A 280 -8.21 -11.92 -6.62
C PRO A 280 -7.87 -10.55 -7.24
N GLN A 281 -7.29 -9.64 -6.46
CA GLN A 281 -6.78 -8.34 -6.92
C GLN A 281 -5.90 -8.44 -8.18
N TRP A 282 -5.08 -9.49 -8.30
CA TRP A 282 -4.12 -9.59 -9.39
C TRP A 282 -4.73 -10.13 -10.68
N ASN A 283 -5.99 -10.56 -10.65
CA ASN A 283 -6.69 -11.08 -11.81
C ASN A 283 -7.13 -9.92 -12.74
N LEU A 284 -6.76 -10.05 -14.02
CA LEU A 284 -7.12 -9.13 -15.09
C LEU A 284 -8.49 -9.43 -15.66
N ILE A 285 -8.96 -10.68 -15.64
CA ILE A 285 -10.29 -11.06 -16.11
C ILE A 285 -11.29 -10.60 -15.05
N TYR A 286 -11.91 -9.47 -15.35
CA TYR A 286 -12.87 -8.82 -14.49
C TYR A 286 -14.01 -8.29 -15.35
N ASN A 287 -15.23 -8.68 -15.00
CA ASN A 287 -16.48 -8.24 -15.61
C ASN A 287 -17.23 -7.32 -14.63
N PRO A 288 -17.22 -5.99 -14.83
CA PRO A 288 -17.97 -5.05 -13.98
C PRO A 288 -19.49 -5.13 -14.12
N LEU A 289 -20.03 -5.91 -15.06
CA LEU A 289 -21.45 -5.90 -15.43
C LEU A 289 -22.27 -7.10 -14.93
N GLU A 290 -21.66 -8.20 -14.50
CA GLU A 290 -22.39 -9.30 -13.81
C GLU A 290 -22.62 -9.02 -12.33
N VAL A 291 -21.97 -7.98 -11.78
CA VAL A 291 -22.22 -7.52 -10.42
C VAL A 291 -22.18 -6.00 -10.42
N GLY A 292 -23.34 -5.37 -10.64
CA GLY A 292 -23.59 -3.90 -10.66
C GLY A 292 -22.41 -3.01 -10.25
N ALA A 293 -21.84 -2.35 -11.25
CA ALA A 293 -20.72 -1.39 -11.19
C ALA A 293 -20.90 -0.38 -10.04
N ILE A 294 -19.89 0.05 -9.29
CA ILE A 294 -18.50 0.43 -9.59
C ILE A 294 -17.62 -0.01 -8.40
N LEU A 295 -16.32 -0.27 -8.65
CA LEU A 295 -15.21 -0.56 -7.70
C LEU A 295 -14.98 -2.01 -7.24
N PHE A 296 -14.13 -2.71 -8.01
CA PHE A 296 -13.39 -3.90 -7.55
C PHE A 296 -11.89 -3.64 -7.34
N LEU A 297 -11.50 -2.38 -7.14
CA LEU A 297 -10.08 -2.02 -6.96
C LEU A 297 -9.75 -1.42 -5.60
N ILE A 298 -10.50 -1.83 -4.59
CA ILE A 298 -10.40 -1.18 -3.31
C ILE A 298 -9.80 -2.11 -2.25
N PHE A 299 -8.48 -2.15 -2.27
CA PHE A 299 -7.77 -1.87 -1.04
C PHE A 299 -7.66 -0.35 -0.92
N VAL A 300 -8.40 0.22 0.02
CA VAL A 300 -8.25 1.64 0.34
C VAL A 300 -6.92 1.80 1.06
N ILE A 301 -5.97 2.49 0.45
CA ILE A 301 -5.00 3.21 1.26
C ILE A 301 -5.67 4.55 1.56
N VAL A 302 -6.14 4.70 2.78
CA VAL A 302 -6.67 5.99 3.24
C VAL A 302 -5.44 6.82 3.54
N VAL A 303 -4.99 7.60 2.57
CA VAL A 303 -4.23 8.79 2.95
C VAL A 303 -5.14 9.99 2.85
N ILE A 304 -5.41 10.51 4.03
CA ILE A 304 -5.90 11.85 4.24
C ILE A 304 -4.67 12.75 4.19
N LEU A 305 -4.68 13.74 3.30
CA LEU A 305 -3.59 14.69 3.22
C LEU A 305 -4.06 16.03 3.74
N LYS A 306 -3.26 16.54 4.66
CA LYS A 306 -3.35 17.86 5.23
C LYS A 306 -3.28 18.94 4.15
N SER A 307 -4.31 19.77 4.08
CA SER A 307 -4.18 21.07 3.42
C SER A 307 -3.46 22.00 4.39
N CYS A 308 -2.15 22.19 4.23
CA CYS A 308 -1.50 23.41 4.75
C CYS A 308 -2.26 24.60 4.18
N SER A 309 -2.70 25.49 5.08
CA SER A 309 -3.44 26.73 4.84
C SER A 309 -3.20 27.30 3.45
N MET A 310 -4.27 27.53 2.69
CA MET A 310 -4.24 28.61 1.71
C MET A 310 -3.99 29.88 2.52
N GLY A 311 -2.76 30.38 2.46
CA GLY A 311 -2.40 31.64 3.09
C GLY A 311 -3.39 32.72 2.65
N HIS A 312 -3.97 33.40 3.64
CA HIS A 312 -4.56 34.71 3.44
C HIS A 312 -3.48 35.70 2.99
#